data_AF-A0A936D9P5-F1
#
_entry.id   AF-A0A936D9P5-F1
#
_cell.length_a   1.000
_cell.length_b   1.000
_cell.length_c   1.000
_cell.angle_alpha   90.00
_cell.angle_beta   90.00
_cell.angle_gamma   90.00
#
_symmetry.space_group_name_H-M   'P 1'
#
loop_
_entity.id
_entity.type
_entity.pdbx_description
1 polymer ?
#
loop_
_entity_poly.entity_id
_entity_poly.type
_entity_poly.pdbx_seq_one_letter_code
_entity_poly.pdbx_strand_id
1 'polypeptide(L)'
;MTELVRSARTQAPTAKGRARLVVALAAASLASVLVLVAEGCSSTPAETTGCDSSKCAAGNTCIDVGGEVKCRKTCTSNVDATKACPFGYTCTARANQEAVCTGDQCYCAENAASAKVQKADKGQWGATCKTTGGIAANPDCDAAQAFQCYAKNPADANAYCTRACTQDADCAGGFFCGEVNDSPSAEAAKRTGTGTIKICQKRDYCSPCKSAVDCAAGQICAGAGSAGAFCTSACTSDTTCTVDSFCSDYAGGKYCFPNAGTCVGDGKLCSPCRSDSDCKAGGGICASSSYTTERFCTQPSASKCASSDCPAAPEGVAGVGCAKEAFDDVPGGSCVGLFKLKKSDIPGCYTRARK
;
A
#
# COMPACT_ATOMS: atom_id res chain seq x y z
N MET A 1 60.37 -7.76 22.56
CA MET A 1 61.44 -7.95 21.58
C MET A 1 60.76 -7.97 20.21
N THR A 2 60.66 -6.82 19.53
CA THR A 2 61.45 -6.43 18.33
C THR A 2 61.18 -7.42 17.17
N GLU A 3 60.62 -7.10 16.01
CA GLU A 3 60.84 -6.00 15.03
C GLU A 3 59.66 -5.98 14.01
N LEU A 4 59.11 -4.81 13.66
CA LEU A 4 59.29 -4.02 12.42
C LEU A 4 58.63 -4.52 11.09
N VAL A 5 57.59 -3.76 10.69
CA VAL A 5 57.42 -3.00 9.43
C VAL A 5 57.55 -3.74 8.08
N ARG A 6 56.45 -3.75 7.28
CA ARG A 6 56.45 -3.03 5.99
C ARG A 6 55.05 -2.68 5.45
N SER A 7 54.93 -1.40 5.14
CA SER A 7 53.84 -0.70 4.49
C SER A 7 53.87 -0.91 2.98
N ALA A 8 52.71 -1.07 2.35
CA ALA A 8 52.55 -0.94 0.90
C ALA A 8 51.37 0.02 0.62
N ARG A 9 51.71 1.29 0.37
CA ARG A 9 50.89 2.26 -0.35
C ARG A 9 50.90 1.89 -1.83
N THR A 10 49.75 1.90 -2.48
CA THR A 10 49.68 2.01 -3.93
C THR A 10 48.73 3.15 -4.31
N GLN A 11 49.25 3.97 -5.22
CA GLN A 11 48.81 5.30 -5.58
C GLN A 11 47.63 5.27 -6.57
N ALA A 12 46.80 6.31 -6.51
CA ALA A 12 45.83 6.68 -7.53
C ALA A 12 46.51 7.28 -8.76
N PRO A 13 45.94 7.13 -9.97
CA PRO A 13 46.26 8.00 -11.10
C PRO A 13 45.20 9.10 -11.26
N THR A 14 45.63 10.34 -11.06
CA THR A 14 45.04 11.55 -11.66
C THR A 14 45.31 11.58 -13.17
N ALA A 15 44.27 11.75 -13.98
CA ALA A 15 44.40 12.14 -15.39
C ALA A 15 43.60 13.42 -15.65
N LYS A 16 44.34 14.50 -15.90
CA LYS A 16 43.86 15.79 -16.43
C LYS A 16 43.60 15.62 -17.93
N GLY A 17 42.43 16.07 -18.40
CA GLY A 17 42.14 16.25 -19.82
C GLY A 17 41.31 17.52 -20.03
N ARG A 18 41.97 18.61 -20.44
CA ARG A 18 41.34 19.83 -20.97
C ARG A 18 41.19 19.68 -22.49
N ALA A 19 40.00 19.88 -23.03
CA ALA A 19 39.77 20.28 -24.43
C ALA A 19 38.42 21.02 -24.50
N ARG A 20 38.47 22.35 -24.57
CA ARG A 20 38.22 23.16 -25.77
C ARG A 20 36.74 23.34 -26.10
N LEU A 21 36.26 24.48 -25.60
CA LEU A 21 35.23 25.37 -26.13
C LEU A 21 35.15 25.34 -27.67
N VAL A 22 33.99 25.02 -28.22
CA VAL A 22 33.56 25.44 -29.56
C VAL A 22 32.18 26.08 -29.40
N VAL A 23 32.16 27.40 -29.57
CA VAL A 23 30.96 28.21 -29.72
C VAL A 23 30.58 28.19 -31.19
N ALA A 24 29.34 27.80 -31.50
CA ALA A 24 28.71 28.08 -32.78
C ALA A 24 27.27 28.55 -32.51
N LEU A 25 27.06 29.86 -32.71
CA LEU A 25 25.74 30.45 -32.86
C LEU A 25 25.14 30.01 -34.20
N ALA A 26 23.87 29.60 -34.18
CA ALA A 26 22.95 29.85 -35.28
C ALA A 26 21.51 29.90 -34.74
N ALA A 27 20.88 31.05 -34.91
CA ALA A 27 19.49 31.30 -34.61
C ALA A 27 18.57 30.76 -35.72
N ALA A 28 17.41 30.23 -35.35
CA ALA A 28 16.18 30.36 -36.15
C ALA A 28 14.96 30.02 -35.29
N SER A 29 14.11 31.03 -35.19
CA SER A 29 12.76 31.10 -34.64
C SER A 29 11.76 30.15 -35.29
N LEU A 30 10.90 29.52 -34.48
CA LEU A 30 9.50 29.25 -34.80
C LEU A 30 8.71 29.18 -33.49
N ALA A 31 7.99 30.26 -33.20
CA ALA A 31 7.04 30.35 -32.10
C ALA A 31 5.79 29.54 -32.46
N SER A 32 5.69 28.33 -31.94
CA SER A 32 4.43 27.60 -31.85
C SER A 32 3.83 27.87 -30.49
N VAL A 33 2.83 28.75 -30.45
CA VAL A 33 1.96 28.95 -29.29
C VAL A 33 1.12 27.68 -29.16
N LEU A 34 1.63 26.69 -28.43
CA LEU A 34 0.80 25.65 -27.86
C LEU A 34 0.02 26.30 -26.72
N VAL A 35 -1.30 26.44 -26.89
CA VAL A 35 -2.22 26.68 -25.80
C VAL A 35 -2.21 25.42 -24.94
N LEU A 36 -1.29 25.38 -23.98
CA LEU A 36 -1.38 24.49 -22.84
C LEU A 36 -2.64 24.89 -22.09
N VAL A 37 -3.69 24.09 -22.24
CA VAL A 37 -4.85 24.12 -21.36
C VAL A 37 -4.30 23.72 -19.98
N ALA A 38 -3.90 24.71 -19.20
CA ALA A 38 -3.63 24.50 -17.80
C ALA A 38 -4.96 24.03 -17.20
N GLU A 39 -5.05 22.75 -16.85
CA GLU A 39 -6.05 22.23 -15.92
C GLU A 39 -5.75 22.83 -14.54
N GLY A 40 -5.92 24.14 -14.42
CA GLY A 40 -5.66 24.91 -13.23
C GLY A 40 -6.74 24.63 -12.21
N CYS A 41 -6.35 24.03 -11.08
CA CYS A 41 -7.17 24.03 -9.88
C CYS A 41 -7.21 25.45 -9.30
N SER A 42 -8.18 26.24 -9.78
CA SER A 42 -8.74 27.46 -9.18
C SER A 42 -7.87 28.72 -9.13
N SER A 43 -8.39 29.81 -9.71
CA SER A 43 -7.95 31.17 -9.37
C SER A 43 -9.03 32.22 -9.66
N THR A 44 -10.14 32.16 -8.92
CA THR A 44 -10.95 33.35 -8.62
C THR A 44 -11.57 33.20 -7.22
N PRO A 45 -11.28 34.09 -6.26
CA PRO A 45 -12.00 34.10 -4.99
C PRO A 45 -13.45 34.44 -5.29
N ALA A 46 -14.38 33.53 -4.96
CA ALA A 46 -15.79 33.89 -4.94
C ALA A 46 -15.99 34.90 -3.81
N GLU A 47 -16.49 36.09 -4.13
CA GLU A 47 -17.03 36.99 -3.11
C GLU A 47 -18.07 36.23 -2.28
N THR A 48 -18.13 36.53 -0.99
CA THR A 48 -18.82 35.81 0.10
C THR A 48 -20.35 35.68 -0.04
N THR A 49 -20.90 35.87 -1.24
CA THR A 49 -22.31 35.60 -1.55
C THR A 49 -22.39 34.89 -2.91
N GLY A 50 -22.46 33.56 -2.86
CA GLY A 50 -22.82 32.71 -3.99
C GLY A 50 -21.63 32.30 -4.87
N CYS A 51 -20.94 31.24 -4.48
CA CYS A 51 -20.23 30.44 -5.49
C CYS A 51 -21.28 29.93 -6.49
N ASP A 52 -21.11 30.28 -7.77
CA ASP A 52 -21.99 29.87 -8.87
C ASP A 52 -21.32 28.78 -9.69
N SER A 53 -21.87 27.56 -9.65
CA SER A 53 -21.30 26.41 -10.36
C SER A 53 -21.21 26.61 -11.87
N SER A 54 -22.06 27.46 -12.46
CA SER A 54 -22.00 27.77 -13.90
C SER A 54 -20.80 28.63 -14.27
N LYS A 55 -20.19 29.32 -13.30
CA LYS A 55 -18.98 30.13 -13.47
C LYS A 55 -17.70 29.37 -13.13
N CYS A 56 -17.82 28.15 -12.62
CA CYS A 56 -16.67 27.30 -12.39
C CYS A 56 -16.09 26.80 -13.73
N ALA A 57 -14.78 26.55 -13.76
CA ALA A 57 -14.15 25.87 -14.90
C ALA A 57 -14.81 24.50 -15.14
N ALA A 58 -14.77 24.02 -16.38
CA ALA A 58 -15.36 22.73 -16.75
C ALA A 58 -14.86 21.58 -15.83
N GLY A 59 -15.79 20.79 -15.30
CA GLY A 59 -15.50 19.72 -14.34
C GLY A 59 -15.38 20.18 -12.87
N ASN A 60 -15.52 21.48 -12.60
CA ASN A 60 -15.57 22.02 -11.24
C ASN A 60 -17.00 22.41 -10.87
N THR A 61 -17.35 22.27 -9.60
CA THR A 61 -18.63 22.73 -9.05
C THR A 61 -18.39 23.43 -7.71
N CYS A 62 -19.35 24.24 -7.27
CA CYS A 62 -19.30 24.90 -5.99
C CYS A 62 -19.52 23.89 -4.86
N ILE A 63 -18.49 23.71 -4.04
CA ILE A 63 -18.50 22.76 -2.93
C ILE A 63 -18.13 23.48 -1.64
N ASP A 64 -19.03 23.38 -0.66
CA ASP A 64 -18.78 23.79 0.72
C ASP A 64 -17.95 22.73 1.45
N VAL A 65 -16.80 23.16 1.95
CA VAL A 65 -15.93 22.37 2.84
C VAL A 65 -15.65 23.22 4.07
N GLY A 66 -16.20 22.83 5.22
CA GLY A 66 -15.94 23.50 6.49
C GLY A 66 -16.45 24.95 6.55
N GLY A 67 -17.53 25.28 5.84
CA GLY A 67 -18.09 26.63 5.76
C GLY A 67 -17.48 27.49 4.65
N GLU A 68 -16.55 26.95 3.87
CA GLU A 68 -15.93 27.63 2.74
C GLU A 68 -16.43 27.06 1.41
N VAL A 69 -17.22 27.85 0.68
CA VAL A 69 -17.74 27.49 -0.65
C VAL A 69 -16.81 27.99 -1.75
N LYS A 70 -16.20 27.07 -2.50
CA LYS A 70 -15.31 27.37 -3.64
C LYS A 70 -15.60 26.44 -4.83
N CYS A 71 -15.22 26.87 -6.03
CA CYS A 71 -15.16 25.98 -7.19
C CYS A 71 -14.08 24.91 -6.96
N ARG A 72 -14.48 23.64 -6.86
CA ARG A 72 -13.59 22.49 -6.67
C ARG A 72 -13.84 21.47 -7.76
N LYS A 73 -12.78 20.82 -8.24
CA LYS A 73 -12.88 19.70 -9.19
C LYS A 73 -13.54 18.53 -8.49
N THR A 74 -14.57 17.95 -9.09
CA THR A 74 -15.17 16.72 -8.58
C THR A 74 -14.32 15.52 -8.96
N CYS A 75 -14.47 14.45 -8.21
CA CYS A 75 -13.73 13.21 -8.43
C CYS A 75 -14.53 12.04 -7.91
N THR A 76 -14.22 10.83 -8.39
CA THR A 76 -14.92 9.61 -7.95
C THR A 76 -13.96 8.45 -7.65
N SER A 77 -12.65 8.66 -7.79
CA SER A 77 -11.64 7.65 -7.47
C SER A 77 -10.32 8.32 -7.11
N ASN A 78 -9.48 7.62 -6.36
CA ASN A 78 -8.08 7.98 -6.20
C ASN A 78 -7.12 7.15 -7.05
N VAL A 79 -7.61 6.13 -7.75
CA VAL A 79 -6.76 5.18 -8.51
C VAL A 79 -7.07 5.15 -10.00
N ASP A 80 -8.30 5.48 -10.42
CA ASP A 80 -8.66 5.59 -11.82
C ASP A 80 -8.20 6.95 -12.35
N ALA A 81 -7.15 6.97 -13.17
CA ALA A 81 -6.54 8.19 -13.70
C ALA A 81 -7.54 9.12 -14.42
N THR A 82 -8.64 8.60 -14.95
CA THR A 82 -9.67 9.40 -15.64
C THR A 82 -10.66 10.06 -14.68
N LYS A 83 -10.74 9.55 -13.45
CA LYS A 83 -11.68 9.97 -12.40
C LYS A 83 -10.98 10.51 -11.14
N ALA A 84 -9.65 10.46 -11.14
CA ALA A 84 -8.78 10.89 -10.07
C ALA A 84 -8.44 12.36 -10.18
N CYS A 85 -7.95 12.88 -9.05
CA CYS A 85 -7.48 14.23 -8.96
C CYS A 85 -6.11 14.38 -9.63
N PRO A 86 -5.79 15.58 -10.15
CA PRO A 86 -4.47 15.84 -10.72
C PRO A 86 -3.38 15.65 -9.66
N PHE A 87 -2.13 15.49 -10.13
CA PHE A 87 -0.97 15.50 -9.24
C PHE A 87 -1.00 16.74 -8.35
N GLY A 88 -0.80 16.58 -7.04
CA GLY A 88 -1.08 17.67 -6.09
C GLY A 88 -2.25 17.39 -5.17
N TYR A 89 -3.18 16.54 -5.62
CA TYR A 89 -4.52 16.47 -5.04
C TYR A 89 -4.94 15.03 -4.76
N THR A 90 -5.93 14.87 -3.88
CA THR A 90 -6.51 13.59 -3.49
C THR A 90 -8.02 13.72 -3.43
N CYS A 91 -8.70 12.74 -4.01
CA CYS A 91 -10.13 12.66 -4.00
C CYS A 91 -10.62 12.36 -2.59
N THR A 92 -11.42 13.27 -2.05
CA THR A 92 -11.87 13.24 -0.66
C THR A 92 -13.39 13.32 -0.64
N ALA A 93 -14.03 12.47 0.18
CA ALA A 93 -15.46 12.54 0.42
C ALA A 93 -15.83 13.79 1.23
N ARG A 94 -17.00 14.37 0.94
CA ARG A 94 -17.61 15.38 1.81
C ARG A 94 -18.04 14.73 3.12
N ALA A 95 -18.06 15.52 4.19
CA ALA A 95 -18.56 15.07 5.48
C ALA A 95 -20.00 14.54 5.33
N ASN A 96 -20.28 13.41 5.96
CA ASN A 96 -21.55 12.68 5.92
C ASN A 96 -21.89 12.03 4.57
N GLN A 97 -20.92 11.87 3.66
CA GLN A 97 -21.05 11.16 2.38
C GLN A 97 -19.96 10.07 2.21
N GLU A 98 -19.46 9.52 3.32
CA GLU A 98 -18.31 8.61 3.34
C GLU A 98 -18.58 7.26 2.67
N ALA A 99 -19.86 6.85 2.57
CA ALA A 99 -20.21 5.55 2.03
C ALA A 99 -20.08 5.45 0.49
N VAL A 100 -20.27 6.56 -0.25
CA VAL A 100 -20.32 6.56 -1.72
C VAL A 100 -19.78 7.88 -2.27
N CYS A 101 -18.92 7.78 -3.29
CA CYS A 101 -18.43 8.94 -4.04
C CYS A 101 -18.97 8.94 -5.46
N THR A 102 -20.12 9.56 -5.66
CA THR A 102 -20.69 9.81 -6.97
C THR A 102 -21.01 11.30 -7.15
N GLY A 103 -20.67 11.85 -8.33
CA GLY A 103 -20.99 13.24 -8.65
C GLY A 103 -20.27 14.27 -7.78
N ASP A 104 -21.04 15.11 -7.09
CA ASP A 104 -20.60 16.22 -6.24
C ASP A 104 -20.35 15.83 -4.77
N GLN A 105 -20.48 14.54 -4.44
CA GLN A 105 -20.22 14.01 -3.11
C GLN A 105 -18.73 14.03 -2.75
N CYS A 106 -17.83 14.09 -3.74
CA CYS A 106 -16.38 14.02 -3.55
C CYS A 106 -15.64 15.02 -4.43
N TYR A 107 -14.51 15.51 -3.92
CA TYR A 107 -13.77 16.62 -4.52
C TYR A 107 -12.27 16.46 -4.37
N CYS A 108 -11.53 17.15 -5.24
CA CYS A 108 -10.08 17.21 -5.17
C CYS A 108 -9.63 18.19 -4.08
N ALA A 109 -9.08 17.63 -3.01
CA ALA A 109 -8.42 18.36 -1.94
C ALA A 109 -6.90 18.35 -2.17
N GLU A 110 -6.21 19.43 -1.83
CA GLU A 110 -4.74 19.44 -1.86
C GLU A 110 -4.18 18.36 -0.93
N ASN A 111 -3.17 17.66 -1.41
CA ASN A 111 -2.51 16.61 -0.67
C ASN A 111 -1.18 17.13 -0.12
N ALA A 112 -1.01 17.05 1.20
CA ALA A 112 0.21 17.43 1.90
C ALA A 112 1.46 16.66 1.39
N ALA A 113 1.28 15.43 0.90
CA ALA A 113 2.33 14.64 0.24
C ALA A 113 2.93 15.38 -0.97
N SER A 114 2.08 16.05 -1.75
CA SER A 114 2.46 16.73 -2.97
C SER A 114 3.20 18.04 -2.71
N ALA A 115 3.01 18.67 -1.55
CA ALA A 115 3.85 19.78 -1.13
C ALA A 115 5.33 19.37 -0.95
N LYS A 116 5.59 18.06 -0.75
CA LYS A 116 6.93 17.49 -0.54
C LYS A 116 7.52 16.85 -1.80
N VAL A 117 6.79 16.83 -2.93
CA VAL A 117 7.18 16.12 -4.16
C VAL A 117 6.84 16.96 -5.39
N GLN A 118 7.85 17.27 -6.19
CA GLN A 118 7.69 17.88 -7.51
C GLN A 118 7.27 16.81 -8.52
N LYS A 119 6.29 17.11 -9.38
CA LYS A 119 5.87 16.18 -10.44
C LYS A 119 7.06 15.79 -11.32
N ALA A 120 7.25 14.50 -11.55
CA ALA A 120 8.21 13.97 -12.51
C ALA A 120 7.52 13.02 -13.49
N ASP A 121 8.12 12.84 -14.66
CA ASP A 121 7.55 12.01 -15.74
C ASP A 121 7.61 10.50 -15.45
N LYS A 122 8.46 10.07 -14.50
CA LYS A 122 8.64 8.65 -14.16
C LYS A 122 9.10 8.45 -12.71
N GLY A 123 8.96 7.22 -12.21
CA GLY A 123 9.56 6.75 -10.96
C GLY A 123 8.91 7.27 -9.68
N GLN A 124 7.71 7.84 -9.78
CA GLN A 124 6.94 8.32 -8.63
C GLN A 124 5.86 7.30 -8.23
N TRP A 125 4.90 7.73 -7.43
CA TRP A 125 3.87 6.91 -6.78
C TRP A 125 3.27 5.85 -7.72
N GLY A 126 3.52 4.58 -7.40
CA GLY A 126 2.93 3.45 -8.12
C GLY A 126 3.59 3.10 -9.47
N ALA A 127 4.60 3.85 -9.91
CA ALA A 127 5.38 3.48 -11.08
C ALA A 127 6.02 2.11 -10.88
N THR A 128 5.95 1.22 -11.86
CA THR A 128 6.57 -0.10 -11.77
C THR A 128 8.09 0.03 -11.63
N CYS A 129 8.69 -0.80 -10.77
CA CYS A 129 10.14 -0.90 -10.62
C CYS A 129 10.61 -2.35 -10.74
N LYS A 130 11.80 -2.56 -11.26
CA LYS A 130 12.46 -3.87 -11.29
C LYS A 130 13.11 -4.15 -9.95
N THR A 131 12.73 -5.25 -9.32
CA THR A 131 13.30 -5.71 -8.04
C THR A 131 14.83 -5.86 -8.08
N THR A 132 15.41 -6.22 -9.23
CA THR A 132 16.86 -6.34 -9.43
C THR A 132 17.62 -5.01 -9.30
N GLY A 133 16.92 -3.88 -9.32
CA GLY A 133 17.50 -2.56 -9.06
C GLY A 133 17.70 -2.23 -7.57
N GLY A 134 17.32 -3.12 -6.65
CA GLY A 134 17.38 -2.89 -5.20
C GLY A 134 16.25 -1.98 -4.68
N ILE A 135 16.30 -1.62 -3.39
CA ILE A 135 15.25 -0.81 -2.74
C ILE A 135 15.52 0.70 -2.90
N ALA A 136 16.59 1.21 -2.28
CA ALA A 136 16.77 2.65 -2.07
C ALA A 136 17.39 3.41 -3.27
N ALA A 137 18.17 2.73 -4.11
CA ALA A 137 18.85 3.31 -5.27
C ALA A 137 18.33 2.72 -6.60
N ASN A 138 17.06 2.35 -6.62
CA ASN A 138 16.46 1.71 -7.79
C ASN A 138 16.38 2.70 -8.96
N PRO A 139 16.97 2.39 -10.14
CA PRO A 139 17.00 3.30 -11.29
C PRO A 139 15.63 3.57 -11.91
N ASP A 140 14.62 2.74 -11.61
CA ASP A 140 13.25 2.95 -12.05
C ASP A 140 12.50 3.95 -11.17
N CYS A 141 13.01 4.26 -9.96
CA CYS A 141 12.38 5.16 -8.99
C CYS A 141 13.09 6.52 -8.90
N ASP A 142 12.32 7.56 -8.58
CA ASP A 142 12.81 8.92 -8.39
C ASP A 142 13.50 9.09 -7.02
N ALA A 143 14.71 8.53 -6.91
CA ALA A 143 15.51 8.59 -5.68
C ALA A 143 15.85 10.03 -5.27
N ALA A 144 15.91 10.98 -6.20
CA ALA A 144 16.14 12.39 -5.90
C ALA A 144 15.00 13.00 -5.05
N GLN A 145 13.81 12.42 -5.11
CA GLN A 145 12.66 12.78 -4.28
C GLN A 145 12.34 11.73 -3.21
N ALA A 146 13.32 10.87 -2.91
CA ALA A 146 13.25 9.79 -1.92
C ALA A 146 12.22 8.70 -2.25
N PHE A 147 11.95 8.44 -3.53
CA PHE A 147 11.24 7.23 -3.93
C PHE A 147 12.16 6.02 -3.94
N GLN A 148 11.61 4.89 -3.49
CA GLN A 148 12.27 3.59 -3.38
C GLN A 148 11.35 2.50 -3.94
N CYS A 149 11.94 1.40 -4.39
CA CYS A 149 11.19 0.26 -4.89
C CYS A 149 10.68 -0.59 -3.73
N TYR A 150 9.36 -0.76 -3.63
CA TYR A 150 8.75 -1.74 -2.73
C TYR A 150 8.33 -2.98 -3.51
N ALA A 151 8.61 -4.14 -2.92
CA ALA A 151 8.30 -5.45 -3.45
C ALA A 151 8.14 -6.43 -2.29
N LYS A 152 7.27 -7.43 -2.42
CA LYS A 152 7.07 -8.48 -1.42
C LYS A 152 8.18 -9.55 -1.43
N ASN A 153 8.91 -9.67 -2.54
CA ASN A 153 10.04 -10.58 -2.73
C ASN A 153 10.83 -10.18 -4.01
N PRO A 154 12.01 -10.75 -4.28
CA PRO A 154 12.82 -10.41 -5.46
C PRO A 154 12.20 -10.78 -6.82
N ALA A 155 11.11 -11.54 -6.85
CA ALA A 155 10.38 -11.92 -8.07
C ALA A 155 8.99 -11.26 -8.15
N ASP A 156 8.70 -10.27 -7.32
CA ASP A 156 7.40 -9.60 -7.30
C ASP A 156 7.18 -8.77 -8.58
N ALA A 157 6.37 -9.31 -9.49
CA ALA A 157 6.00 -8.64 -10.73
C ALA A 157 5.16 -7.35 -10.51
N ASN A 158 4.64 -7.16 -9.31
CA ASN A 158 3.84 -5.98 -8.95
C ASN A 158 4.64 -4.96 -8.13
N ALA A 159 5.97 -5.06 -8.11
CA ALA A 159 6.83 -4.09 -7.44
C ALA A 159 6.62 -2.67 -7.97
N TYR A 160 6.62 -1.68 -7.07
CA TYR A 160 6.33 -0.29 -7.40
C TYR A 160 7.12 0.72 -6.58
N CYS A 161 7.30 1.91 -7.14
CA CYS A 161 7.95 3.04 -6.49
C CYS A 161 7.02 3.68 -5.45
N THR A 162 7.55 3.84 -4.24
CA THR A 162 6.86 4.41 -3.07
C THR A 162 7.83 5.24 -2.23
N ARG A 163 7.34 5.87 -1.15
CA ARG A 163 8.14 6.62 -0.17
C ARG A 163 7.84 6.15 1.24
N ALA A 164 8.77 6.43 2.15
CA ALA A 164 8.50 6.33 3.57
C ALA A 164 7.43 7.35 4.00
N CYS A 165 6.69 7.03 5.05
CA CYS A 165 5.59 7.87 5.53
C CYS A 165 5.46 7.79 7.05
N THR A 166 4.80 8.78 7.64
CA THR A 166 4.40 8.75 9.06
C THR A 166 2.88 8.63 9.21
N GLN A 167 2.14 9.22 8.27
CA GLN A 167 0.67 9.26 8.25
C GLN A 167 0.15 9.21 6.80
N ASP A 168 -1.14 8.89 6.62
CA ASP A 168 -1.77 8.79 5.30
C ASP A 168 -1.63 10.06 4.45
N ALA A 169 -1.62 11.24 5.08
CA ALA A 169 -1.44 12.52 4.40
C ALA A 169 -0.03 12.72 3.80
N ASP A 170 0.95 11.86 4.12
CA ASP A 170 2.26 11.86 3.46
C ASP A 170 2.26 11.08 2.13
N CYS A 171 1.15 10.41 1.81
CA CYS A 171 1.00 9.54 0.65
C CYS A 171 0.09 10.15 -0.42
N ALA A 172 0.39 9.88 -1.70
CA ALA A 172 -0.48 10.29 -2.80
C ALA A 172 -1.88 9.64 -2.72
N GLY A 173 -2.83 10.20 -3.46
CA GLY A 173 -4.15 9.57 -3.63
C GLY A 173 -4.01 8.12 -4.08
N GLY A 174 -4.76 7.23 -3.44
CA GLY A 174 -4.76 5.80 -3.75
C GLY A 174 -3.69 5.04 -2.98
N PHE A 175 -2.97 5.72 -2.10
CA PHE A 175 -2.02 5.14 -1.17
C PHE A 175 -2.43 5.46 0.28
N PHE A 176 -1.88 4.70 1.22
CA PHE A 176 -2.02 4.92 2.66
C PHE A 176 -0.69 4.67 3.35
N CYS A 177 -0.49 5.22 4.53
CA CYS A 177 0.72 4.96 5.28
C CYS A 177 0.59 3.64 6.03
N GLY A 178 1.06 2.57 5.38
CA GLY A 178 0.94 1.21 5.88
C GLY A 178 2.25 0.68 6.43
N GLU A 179 2.16 -0.10 7.50
CA GLU A 179 3.27 -0.87 8.04
C GLU A 179 3.41 -2.19 7.23
N VAL A 180 4.59 -2.42 6.67
CA VAL A 180 4.98 -3.68 6.00
C VAL A 180 6.14 -4.32 6.74
N ASN A 181 6.33 -5.62 6.55
CA ASN A 181 7.55 -6.28 7.01
C ASN A 181 8.75 -5.74 6.20
N ASP A 182 9.90 -5.59 6.85
CA ASP A 182 11.16 -5.21 6.20
C ASP A 182 11.70 -6.32 5.26
N SER A 183 11.27 -7.56 5.52
CA SER A 183 11.62 -8.77 4.83
C SER A 183 10.45 -9.77 4.87
N PRO A 184 10.22 -10.57 3.81
CA PRO A 184 10.89 -10.52 2.51
C PRO A 184 10.63 -9.20 1.74
N SER A 185 11.53 -8.89 0.80
CA SER A 185 11.60 -7.60 0.10
C SER A 185 12.19 -7.77 -1.31
N ALA A 186 12.40 -6.67 -2.04
CA ALA A 186 13.08 -6.70 -3.34
C ALA A 186 14.48 -7.36 -3.27
N GLU A 187 15.14 -7.32 -2.12
CA GLU A 187 16.51 -7.80 -1.90
C GLU A 187 16.56 -9.13 -1.14
N ALA A 188 15.47 -9.54 -0.49
CA ALA A 188 15.41 -10.74 0.34
C ALA A 188 14.19 -11.62 -0.01
N ALA A 189 14.44 -12.82 -0.55
CA ALA A 189 13.36 -13.77 -0.88
C ALA A 189 12.71 -14.42 0.35
N LYS A 190 13.39 -14.38 1.50
CA LYS A 190 12.92 -14.95 2.76
C LYS A 190 13.00 -13.89 3.85
N ARG A 191 12.20 -14.09 4.88
CA ARG A 191 12.24 -13.30 6.10
C ARG A 191 13.61 -13.39 6.77
N THR A 192 14.15 -12.24 7.20
CA THR A 192 15.44 -12.14 7.92
C THR A 192 15.27 -11.63 9.35
N GLY A 193 14.08 -11.14 9.70
CA GLY A 193 13.72 -10.69 11.05
C GLY A 193 12.23 -10.45 11.21
N THR A 194 11.86 -9.70 12.25
CA THR A 194 10.48 -9.27 12.54
C THR A 194 10.32 -7.75 12.42
N GLY A 195 11.28 -7.10 11.77
CA GLY A 195 11.28 -5.66 11.58
C GLY A 195 10.16 -5.25 10.64
N THR A 196 9.62 -4.05 10.88
CA THR A 196 8.61 -3.45 10.03
C THR A 196 9.04 -2.03 9.65
N ILE A 197 8.58 -1.59 8.48
CA ILE A 197 8.79 -0.23 7.98
C ILE A 197 7.46 0.36 7.54
N LYS A 198 7.37 1.69 7.59
CA LYS A 198 6.20 2.42 7.08
C LYS A 198 6.48 3.00 5.71
N ILE A 199 5.63 2.63 4.76
CA ILE A 199 5.68 3.12 3.39
C ILE A 199 4.28 3.50 2.92
N CYS A 200 4.21 4.31 1.87
CA CYS A 200 2.97 4.55 1.17
C CYS A 200 2.56 3.29 0.39
N GLN A 201 1.71 2.47 1.00
CA GLN A 201 1.20 1.27 0.37
C GLN A 201 0.06 1.63 -0.57
N LYS A 202 0.04 1.03 -1.76
CA LYS A 202 -1.09 1.13 -2.68
C LYS A 202 -2.33 0.54 -2.01
N ARG A 203 -3.44 1.25 -2.06
CA ARG A 203 -4.74 0.76 -1.58
C ARG A 203 -5.28 -0.29 -2.55
N ASP A 204 -5.66 -1.42 -1.98
CA ASP A 204 -6.25 -2.58 -2.65
C ASP A 204 -7.08 -3.38 -1.61
N TYR A 205 -7.53 -4.57 -1.97
CA TYR A 205 -8.21 -5.51 -1.07
C TYR A 205 -7.55 -5.57 0.32
N CYS A 206 -8.36 -5.50 1.37
CA CYS A 206 -7.91 -5.46 2.77
C CYS A 206 -7.09 -4.23 3.21
N SER A 207 -6.93 -3.22 2.34
CA SER A 207 -6.38 -1.93 2.77
C SER A 207 -7.36 -1.23 3.69
N PRO A 208 -6.88 -0.51 4.71
CA PRO A 208 -7.76 0.28 5.55
C PRO A 208 -8.43 1.37 4.71
N CYS A 209 -9.66 1.75 5.04
CA CYS A 209 -10.37 2.82 4.38
C CYS A 209 -11.26 3.55 5.36
N LYS A 210 -11.60 4.80 5.04
CA LYS A 210 -12.65 5.55 5.71
C LYS A 210 -13.90 5.64 4.84
N SER A 211 -13.69 5.66 3.51
CA SER A 211 -14.71 5.86 2.51
C SER A 211 -14.40 5.09 1.22
N ALA A 212 -15.39 4.98 0.33
CA ALA A 212 -15.22 4.26 -0.94
C ALA A 212 -14.12 4.86 -1.85
N VAL A 213 -13.83 6.17 -1.78
CA VAL A 213 -12.73 6.78 -2.58
C VAL A 213 -11.34 6.37 -2.15
N ASP A 214 -11.18 5.84 -0.94
CA ASP A 214 -9.91 5.27 -0.53
C ASP A 214 -9.65 3.97 -1.33
N CYS A 215 -10.68 3.26 -1.74
CA CYS A 215 -10.53 1.94 -2.35
C CYS A 215 -10.26 1.99 -3.85
N ALA A 216 -9.79 0.87 -4.39
CA ALA A 216 -9.51 0.79 -5.82
C ALA A 216 -10.81 0.89 -6.64
N ALA A 217 -10.70 1.15 -7.95
CA ALA A 217 -11.87 1.24 -8.82
C ALA A 217 -12.68 -0.07 -8.77
N GLY A 218 -13.99 0.04 -8.54
CA GLY A 218 -14.89 -1.11 -8.39
C GLY A 218 -14.88 -1.74 -6.98
N GLN A 219 -14.11 -1.20 -6.05
CA GLN A 219 -14.15 -1.58 -4.63
C GLN A 219 -15.01 -0.62 -3.82
N ILE A 220 -15.48 -1.09 -2.67
CA ILE A 220 -16.13 -0.31 -1.63
C ILE A 220 -15.32 -0.36 -0.34
N CYS A 221 -15.62 0.55 0.59
CA CYS A 221 -15.14 0.46 1.95
C CYS A 221 -16.16 -0.30 2.83
N ALA A 222 -15.91 -1.59 3.07
CA ALA A 222 -16.71 -2.37 4.01
C ALA A 222 -16.49 -1.85 5.43
N GLY A 223 -17.57 -1.62 6.16
CA GLY A 223 -17.54 -1.00 7.48
C GLY A 223 -17.22 0.49 7.48
N ALA A 224 -17.41 1.22 6.37
CA ALA A 224 -17.14 2.67 6.29
C ALA A 224 -17.56 3.44 7.56
N GLY A 225 -16.65 4.24 8.11
CA GLY A 225 -16.83 4.98 9.37
C GLY A 225 -16.53 4.20 10.65
N SER A 226 -16.20 2.90 10.57
CA SER A 226 -15.83 2.07 11.74
C SER A 226 -14.32 1.78 11.82
N ALA A 227 -13.84 1.51 13.03
CA ALA A 227 -12.48 1.01 13.22
C ALA A 227 -12.39 -0.41 12.63
N GLY A 228 -11.43 -0.63 11.73
CA GLY A 228 -11.28 -1.90 11.02
C GLY A 228 -11.96 -1.96 9.65
N ALA A 229 -12.55 -0.85 9.18
CA ALA A 229 -13.06 -0.75 7.83
C ALA A 229 -11.97 -1.05 6.78
N PHE A 230 -12.34 -1.79 5.72
CA PHE A 230 -11.40 -2.25 4.72
C PHE A 230 -11.97 -2.27 3.31
N CYS A 231 -11.08 -2.14 2.33
CA CYS A 231 -11.44 -2.19 0.93
C CYS A 231 -11.79 -3.60 0.47
N THR A 232 -12.90 -3.73 -0.24
CA THR A 232 -13.36 -5.00 -0.82
C THR A 232 -13.99 -4.81 -2.20
N SER A 233 -13.85 -5.83 -3.05
CA SER A 233 -14.42 -5.87 -4.40
C SER A 233 -15.82 -6.49 -4.40
N ALA A 234 -16.66 -6.05 -5.34
CA ALA A 234 -17.93 -6.72 -5.63
C ALA A 234 -17.69 -8.15 -6.15
N CYS A 235 -18.64 -9.04 -5.93
CA CYS A 235 -18.55 -10.45 -6.34
C CYS A 235 -19.91 -11.01 -6.76
N THR A 236 -19.87 -12.12 -7.50
CA THR A 236 -21.06 -12.91 -7.84
C THR A 236 -21.03 -14.29 -7.19
N SER A 237 -19.84 -14.82 -6.95
CA SER A 237 -19.57 -16.09 -6.28
C SER A 237 -18.19 -16.07 -5.60
N ASP A 238 -17.92 -17.05 -4.75
CA ASP A 238 -16.61 -17.20 -4.08
C ASP A 238 -15.44 -17.25 -5.08
N THR A 239 -15.67 -17.79 -6.28
CA THR A 239 -14.64 -17.89 -7.34
C THR A 239 -14.26 -16.56 -7.97
N THR A 240 -15.06 -15.51 -7.78
CA THR A 240 -14.74 -14.14 -8.24
C THR A 240 -13.93 -13.36 -7.23
N CYS A 241 -13.79 -13.88 -6.00
CA CYS A 241 -12.98 -13.27 -4.97
C CYS A 241 -11.53 -13.70 -5.06
N THR A 242 -10.66 -12.89 -4.42
CA THR A 242 -9.28 -13.29 -4.14
C THR A 242 -9.25 -14.62 -3.38
N VAL A 243 -8.15 -15.35 -3.52
CA VAL A 243 -7.95 -16.61 -2.80
C VAL A 243 -8.13 -16.38 -1.29
N ASP A 244 -8.70 -17.37 -0.59
CA ASP A 244 -9.04 -17.31 0.85
C ASP A 244 -10.03 -16.23 1.27
N SER A 245 -10.91 -15.86 0.34
CA SER A 245 -12.05 -14.97 0.55
C SER A 245 -13.34 -15.66 0.11
N PHE A 246 -14.49 -15.13 0.54
CA PHE A 246 -15.81 -15.62 0.13
C PHE A 246 -16.73 -14.46 -0.23
N CYS A 247 -17.72 -14.76 -1.07
CA CYS A 247 -18.69 -13.79 -1.52
C CYS A 247 -19.90 -13.75 -0.58
N SER A 248 -20.21 -12.57 -0.04
CA SER A 248 -21.30 -12.40 0.92
C SER A 248 -22.14 -11.15 0.65
N ASP A 249 -23.40 -11.19 1.04
CA ASP A 249 -24.31 -10.05 0.95
C ASP A 249 -23.90 -8.97 1.97
N TYR A 250 -23.72 -7.73 1.49
CA TYR A 250 -23.38 -6.57 2.30
C TYR A 250 -23.90 -5.29 1.65
N ALA A 251 -24.55 -4.42 2.44
CA ALA A 251 -25.07 -3.11 2.02
C ALA A 251 -25.86 -3.11 0.69
N GLY A 252 -26.70 -4.13 0.48
CA GLY A 252 -27.54 -4.24 -0.72
C GLY A 252 -26.84 -4.77 -1.98
N GLY A 253 -25.58 -5.21 -1.87
CA GLY A 253 -24.85 -5.91 -2.93
C GLY A 253 -24.10 -7.13 -2.39
N LYS A 254 -23.25 -7.74 -3.22
CA LYS A 254 -22.37 -8.86 -2.83
C LYS A 254 -20.91 -8.47 -2.96
N TYR A 255 -20.14 -8.73 -1.92
CA TYR A 255 -18.73 -8.33 -1.82
C TYR A 255 -17.85 -9.43 -1.22
N CYS A 256 -16.55 -9.35 -1.48
CA CYS A 256 -15.57 -10.34 -1.03
C CYS A 256 -15.13 -10.09 0.41
N PHE A 257 -15.35 -11.03 1.31
CA PHE A 257 -14.87 -10.95 2.68
C PHE A 257 -13.72 -11.94 2.89
N PRO A 258 -12.68 -11.59 3.66
CA PRO A 258 -11.67 -12.57 4.05
C PRO A 258 -12.36 -13.73 4.76
N ASN A 259 -11.83 -14.95 4.70
CA ASN A 259 -12.47 -16.07 5.40
C ASN A 259 -12.62 -15.83 6.92
N ALA A 260 -11.71 -15.07 7.52
CA ALA A 260 -11.77 -14.61 8.91
C ALA A 260 -12.86 -13.53 9.18
N GLY A 261 -13.51 -13.02 8.13
CA GLY A 261 -14.48 -11.92 8.18
C GLY A 261 -13.86 -10.52 8.22
N THR A 262 -12.63 -10.40 8.72
CA THR A 262 -11.85 -9.14 8.80
C THR A 262 -10.43 -9.34 8.27
N CYS A 263 -9.78 -8.22 7.94
CA CYS A 263 -8.39 -8.19 7.46
C CYS A 263 -7.37 -8.04 8.59
N VAL A 264 -7.79 -7.59 9.76
CA VAL A 264 -6.97 -7.43 10.97
C VAL A 264 -7.76 -7.85 12.18
N GLY A 265 -7.19 -8.75 12.98
CA GLY A 265 -7.78 -9.27 14.22
C GLY A 265 -7.21 -8.62 15.47
N ASP A 266 -7.27 -9.35 16.58
CA ASP A 266 -6.78 -8.92 17.89
C ASP A 266 -5.26 -9.13 18.09
N GLY A 267 -4.60 -9.70 17.08
CA GLY A 267 -3.16 -9.95 17.07
C GLY A 267 -2.68 -11.18 17.83
N LYS A 268 -3.59 -12.03 18.32
CA LYS A 268 -3.26 -13.34 18.93
C LYS A 268 -3.16 -14.44 17.89
N LEU A 269 -2.81 -15.66 18.32
CA LEU A 269 -2.78 -16.84 17.46
C LEU A 269 -4.04 -16.93 16.59
N CYS A 270 -3.84 -17.13 15.28
CA CYS A 270 -4.86 -17.15 14.24
C CYS A 270 -5.59 -15.86 13.93
N SER A 271 -5.30 -14.73 14.58
CA SER A 271 -5.88 -13.46 14.14
C SER A 271 -5.43 -13.09 12.72
N PRO A 272 -6.32 -12.62 11.84
CA PRO A 272 -5.91 -12.14 10.52
C PRO A 272 -5.00 -10.92 10.66
N CYS A 273 -4.08 -10.75 9.73
CA CYS A 273 -3.04 -9.74 9.81
C CYS A 273 -2.56 -9.31 8.42
N ARG A 274 -1.97 -8.12 8.33
CA ARG A 274 -1.32 -7.60 7.11
C ARG A 274 0.19 -7.60 7.23
N SER A 275 0.69 -7.34 8.45
CA SER A 275 2.11 -7.32 8.79
C SER A 275 2.33 -7.82 10.21
N ASP A 276 3.59 -8.04 10.58
CA ASP A 276 3.97 -8.50 11.93
C ASP A 276 3.50 -7.53 13.03
N SER A 277 3.30 -6.25 12.66
CA SER A 277 2.77 -5.24 13.56
C SER A 277 1.38 -5.56 14.10
N ASP A 278 0.56 -6.23 13.29
CA ASP A 278 -0.79 -6.63 13.68
C ASP A 278 -0.75 -7.82 14.66
N CYS A 279 0.39 -8.51 14.82
CA CYS A 279 0.55 -9.72 15.66
C CYS A 279 1.29 -9.49 16.98
N LYS A 280 1.62 -8.23 17.30
CA LYS A 280 2.40 -7.86 18.49
C LYS A 280 1.73 -8.28 19.79
N ALA A 281 0.40 -8.32 19.85
CA ALA A 281 -0.35 -8.71 21.05
C ALA A 281 -0.10 -10.17 21.46
N GLY A 282 0.04 -11.07 20.49
CA GLY A 282 0.42 -12.47 20.72
C GLY A 282 1.93 -12.70 20.78
N GLY A 283 2.75 -11.68 20.53
CA GLY A 283 4.21 -11.79 20.43
C GLY A 283 4.70 -12.60 19.22
N GLY A 284 3.82 -12.87 18.27
CA GLY A 284 4.13 -13.65 17.07
C GLY A 284 4.36 -12.78 15.85
N ILE A 285 4.26 -13.42 14.68
CA ILE A 285 4.45 -12.78 13.39
C ILE A 285 3.25 -13.00 12.48
N CYS A 286 3.12 -12.17 11.44
CA CYS A 286 2.11 -12.37 10.42
C CYS A 286 2.64 -13.30 9.34
N ALA A 287 2.22 -14.56 9.38
CA ALA A 287 2.67 -15.60 8.48
C ALA A 287 1.62 -15.94 7.41
N SER A 288 2.07 -16.62 6.37
CA SER A 288 1.24 -17.28 5.35
C SER A 288 1.77 -18.69 5.10
N SER A 289 1.06 -19.52 4.33
CA SER A 289 1.56 -20.84 3.95
C SER A 289 1.47 -21.06 2.44
N SER A 290 2.23 -22.02 1.93
CA SER A 290 2.24 -22.33 0.49
C SER A 290 0.89 -22.86 -0.03
N TYR A 291 0.01 -23.36 0.84
CA TYR A 291 -1.30 -23.90 0.46
C TYR A 291 -2.41 -22.84 0.45
N THR A 292 -2.28 -21.83 1.31
CA THR A 292 -3.26 -20.76 1.49
C THR A 292 -2.58 -19.39 1.46
N THR A 293 -3.16 -18.47 0.72
CA THR A 293 -2.77 -17.05 0.75
C THR A 293 -3.30 -16.32 1.99
N GLU A 294 -4.04 -17.01 2.86
CA GLU A 294 -4.46 -16.51 4.16
C GLU A 294 -3.25 -16.05 4.97
N ARG A 295 -3.37 -14.85 5.53
CA ARG A 295 -2.40 -14.32 6.47
C ARG A 295 -2.97 -14.39 7.87
N PHE A 296 -2.20 -14.98 8.78
CA PHE A 296 -2.61 -15.17 10.16
C PHE A 296 -1.43 -14.95 11.11
N CYS A 297 -1.75 -14.51 12.32
CA CYS A 297 -0.78 -14.36 13.39
C CYS A 297 -0.38 -15.74 13.93
N THR A 298 0.92 -15.98 14.00
CA THR A 298 1.48 -17.07 14.78
C THR A 298 1.62 -16.65 16.24
N GLN A 299 2.08 -17.56 17.10
CA GLN A 299 2.48 -17.22 18.46
C GLN A 299 3.74 -18.01 18.84
N PRO A 300 4.77 -17.42 19.47
CA PRO A 300 5.92 -18.17 19.92
C PRO A 300 5.51 -19.22 20.95
N SER A 301 6.07 -20.42 20.82
CA SER A 301 5.92 -21.50 21.79
C SER A 301 6.87 -21.26 22.97
N ALA A 302 6.36 -21.39 24.19
CA ALA A 302 7.14 -21.17 25.40
C ALA A 302 8.35 -22.13 25.53
N SER A 303 8.26 -23.35 25.01
CA SER A 303 9.29 -24.39 25.16
C SER A 303 9.78 -24.96 23.83
N LYS A 304 9.62 -24.21 22.73
CA LYS A 304 9.94 -24.68 21.37
C LYS A 304 9.25 -26.02 21.05
N CYS A 305 7.94 -26.06 21.30
CA CYS A 305 7.05 -27.17 21.00
C CYS A 305 7.23 -28.41 21.88
N ALA A 306 7.39 -28.22 23.20
CA ALA A 306 7.07 -29.28 24.15
C ALA A 306 5.54 -29.50 24.16
N SER A 307 5.11 -30.73 24.49
CA SER A 307 3.69 -31.08 24.53
C SER A 307 2.92 -30.13 25.45
N SER A 308 1.89 -29.45 24.92
CA SER A 308 0.99 -28.45 25.57
C SER A 308 1.38 -26.96 25.53
N ASP A 309 2.46 -26.57 24.85
CA ASP A 309 2.91 -25.16 24.84
C ASP A 309 2.03 -24.18 24.04
N CYS A 310 1.11 -24.70 23.23
CA CYS A 310 0.30 -23.85 22.36
C CYS A 310 -1.06 -23.54 22.97
N PRO A 311 -1.57 -22.30 22.78
CA PRO A 311 -2.92 -21.95 23.16
C PRO A 311 -3.95 -22.92 22.57
N ALA A 312 -5.11 -23.02 23.23
CA ALA A 312 -6.25 -23.69 22.65
C ALA A 312 -6.62 -23.06 21.30
N ALA A 313 -7.15 -23.88 20.39
CA ALA A 313 -7.64 -23.39 19.11
C ALA A 313 -8.74 -22.34 19.34
N PRO A 314 -8.63 -21.16 18.71
CA PRO A 314 -9.73 -20.20 18.69
C PRO A 314 -10.98 -20.80 18.03
N GLU A 315 -12.13 -20.19 18.30
CA GLU A 315 -13.38 -20.60 17.68
C GLU A 315 -13.28 -20.55 16.14
N GLY A 316 -13.84 -21.57 15.48
CA GLY A 316 -13.81 -21.71 14.02
C GLY A 316 -12.51 -22.24 13.43
N VAL A 317 -11.45 -22.40 14.24
CA VAL A 317 -10.17 -23.00 13.81
C VAL A 317 -10.18 -24.50 14.11
N ALA A 318 -9.82 -25.33 13.12
CA ALA A 318 -9.93 -26.79 13.25
C ALA A 318 -8.93 -27.41 14.25
N GLY A 319 -7.81 -26.73 14.51
CA GLY A 319 -6.82 -27.13 15.51
C GLY A 319 -5.63 -26.19 15.58
N VAL A 320 -4.74 -26.43 16.54
CA VAL A 320 -3.48 -25.72 16.69
C VAL A 320 -2.35 -26.73 16.75
N GLY A 321 -1.28 -26.44 16.03
CA GLY A 321 -0.04 -27.21 16.03
C GLY A 321 1.13 -26.35 16.46
N CYS A 322 2.27 -27.00 16.65
CA CYS A 322 3.52 -26.32 16.92
C CYS A 322 4.56 -26.71 15.88
N ALA A 323 5.05 -25.70 15.16
CA ALA A 323 6.11 -25.81 14.16
C ALA A 323 7.45 -25.99 14.87
N LYS A 324 8.00 -27.21 14.91
CA LYS A 324 9.33 -27.45 15.51
C LYS A 324 10.44 -26.76 14.70
N GLU A 325 10.39 -26.96 13.40
CA GLU A 325 11.30 -26.36 12.42
C GLU A 325 10.58 -25.27 11.63
N ALA A 326 11.34 -24.35 11.06
CA ALA A 326 10.79 -23.31 10.20
C ALA A 326 10.28 -23.91 8.86
N PHE A 327 9.15 -23.40 8.38
CA PHE A 327 8.60 -23.72 7.06
C PHE A 327 7.87 -22.50 6.50
N ASP A 328 7.92 -22.28 5.19
CA ASP A 328 7.37 -21.07 4.54
C ASP A 328 7.77 -19.79 5.32
N ASP A 329 6.77 -19.02 5.79
CA ASP A 329 6.98 -17.83 6.63
C ASP A 329 6.97 -18.13 8.14
N VAL A 330 6.67 -19.36 8.55
CA VAL A 330 6.50 -19.75 9.95
C VAL A 330 7.85 -20.11 10.58
N PRO A 331 8.28 -19.42 11.66
CA PRO A 331 9.50 -19.75 12.38
C PRO A 331 9.36 -21.05 13.17
N GLY A 332 10.46 -21.78 13.32
CA GLY A 332 10.53 -22.90 14.28
C GLY A 332 10.29 -22.42 15.71
N GLY A 333 9.68 -23.28 16.52
CA GLY A 333 9.17 -22.95 17.84
C GLY A 333 7.94 -22.05 17.82
N SER A 334 7.10 -22.09 16.79
CA SER A 334 5.87 -21.28 16.70
C SER A 334 4.61 -22.12 16.71
N CYS A 335 3.62 -21.69 17.49
CA CYS A 335 2.25 -22.15 17.42
C CYS A 335 1.56 -21.58 16.18
N VAL A 336 0.81 -22.42 15.48
CA VAL A 336 0.09 -22.10 14.25
C VAL A 336 -1.28 -22.77 14.22
N GLY A 337 -2.26 -22.14 13.59
CA GLY A 337 -3.51 -22.81 13.27
C GLY A 337 -3.30 -23.91 12.25
N LEU A 338 -4.12 -24.95 12.35
CA LEU A 338 -4.16 -26.07 11.44
C LEU A 338 -5.51 -26.17 10.77
N PHE A 339 -5.48 -26.29 9.46
CA PHE A 339 -6.59 -26.67 8.61
C PHE A 339 -6.47 -28.14 8.21
N LYS A 340 -7.56 -28.90 8.37
CA LYS A 340 -7.60 -30.31 7.99
C LYS A 340 -7.93 -30.48 6.51
N LEU A 341 -6.94 -30.90 5.73
CA LEU A 341 -7.15 -31.32 4.35
C LEU A 341 -7.05 -32.85 4.23
N LYS A 342 -8.20 -33.52 4.15
CA LYS A 342 -8.32 -34.99 4.09
C LYS A 342 -7.62 -35.66 5.29
N LYS A 343 -6.42 -36.22 5.09
CA LYS A 343 -5.62 -36.93 6.11
C LYS A 343 -4.38 -36.13 6.55
N SER A 344 -4.25 -34.88 6.12
CA SER A 344 -3.11 -34.02 6.42
C SER A 344 -3.55 -32.74 7.12
N ASP A 345 -2.77 -32.31 8.11
CA ASP A 345 -2.92 -31.01 8.74
C ASP A 345 -2.00 -30.02 8.02
N ILE A 346 -2.57 -28.90 7.58
CA ILE A 346 -1.88 -27.86 6.84
C ILE A 346 -1.96 -26.55 7.65
N PRO A 347 -0.90 -25.74 7.70
CA PRO A 347 -0.95 -24.42 8.34
C PRO A 347 -2.01 -23.53 7.69
N GLY A 348 -2.95 -23.06 8.50
CA GLY A 348 -4.09 -22.24 8.08
C GLY A 348 -5.14 -22.18 9.19
N CYS A 349 -5.77 -21.03 9.39
CA CYS A 349 -6.71 -20.81 10.50
C CYS A 349 -8.15 -20.84 10.02
N TYR A 350 -8.45 -20.07 8.98
CA TYR A 350 -9.77 -19.92 8.38
C TYR A 350 -9.80 -20.41 6.92
N THR A 351 -8.75 -21.08 6.47
CA THR A 351 -8.68 -21.73 5.16
C THR A 351 -9.91 -22.60 4.95
N ARG A 352 -10.58 -22.46 3.79
CA ARG A 352 -11.72 -23.30 3.41
C ARG A 352 -11.27 -24.38 2.44
N ALA A 353 -11.95 -25.53 2.46
CA ALA A 353 -11.74 -26.54 1.43
C ALA A 353 -12.11 -25.93 0.06
N ARG A 354 -11.14 -25.89 -0.86
CA ARG A 354 -11.41 -25.47 -2.25
C ARG A 354 -12.35 -26.52 -2.86
N LYS A 355 -13.53 -26.08 -3.31
CA LYS A 355 -14.50 -26.91 -4.02
C LYS A 355 -14.08 -27.12 -5.46
#